data_AF-A0A9P1AW71-F1
#
_entry.id   AF-A0A9P1AW71-F1
#
_cell.length_a   1.000
_cell.length_b   1.000
_cell.length_c   1.000
_cell.angle_alpha   90.00
_cell.angle_beta   90.00
_cell.angle_gamma   90.00
#
_symmetry.space_group_name_H-M   'P 1'
#
loop_
_entity.id
_entity.type
_entity.pdbx_description
1 polymer ?
#
loop_
_entity_poly.entity_id
_entity_poly.type
_entity_poly.pdbx_seq_one_letter_code
_entity_poly.pdbx_strand_id
1 'polypeptide(L)'
;MLFRSFISLIALLAASLIVLIVFCGLKLLVTPLFILPDHIKIARSRPKNPPPRPSTPPPVGRISYWGTAFGSACDQTREAILWEECQKIAIRCGEQTRRYEEERRNDERMFRNISYHCFRAADCMTKMYCRSGDEMYERFYRIPNGFFQKHGELPRCIVRFYRAIRQDSFGNCTGQFDFLSKNATIKYQAYVQGRQCLVDFAEKNCQKLTFQYLRRNYSNFLELSMTPSGSCGLYQKYEALECQDFADSFKKSANEPIDYGKVAEKCESMQSCIANLTDDCAISKTFTRTTQEYCEKMRFLSTPFMQCLESIKANRYRPNLVKHHCFVGHDFNDDASACARFGRADVVNCVKRIMVDFCGSKVENGYDEARRYLLESWDCHEKSRIPIGESFHKLYMDLRHELTYNKLAA
;
A
#
# COMPACT_ATOMS: atom_id res chain seq x y z
N MET A 1 14.64 -15.80 74.40
CA MET A 1 15.33 -16.60 73.37
C MET A 1 14.70 -16.45 71.98
N LEU A 2 13.37 -16.58 71.84
CA LEU A 2 12.67 -16.55 70.55
C LEU A 2 12.93 -15.29 69.68
N PHE A 3 13.05 -14.10 70.29
CA PHE A 3 13.27 -12.85 69.54
C PHE A 3 14.65 -12.77 68.88
N ARG A 4 15.70 -13.30 69.53
CA ARG A 4 17.04 -13.36 68.94
C ARG A 4 17.12 -14.37 67.78
N SER A 5 16.42 -15.49 67.91
CA SER A 5 16.30 -16.47 66.81
C SER A 5 15.55 -15.88 65.60
N PHE A 6 14.52 -15.05 65.83
CA PHE A 6 13.76 -14.43 64.76
C PHE A 6 14.56 -13.39 63.97
N ILE A 7 15.35 -12.55 64.66
CA ILE A 7 16.24 -11.57 64.00
C ILE A 7 17.33 -12.29 63.19
N SER A 8 17.89 -13.37 63.72
CA SER A 8 18.89 -14.17 63.02
C SER A 8 18.34 -14.82 61.74
N LEU A 9 17.07 -15.26 61.76
CA LEU A 9 16.39 -15.81 60.59
C LEU A 9 16.15 -14.75 59.52
N ILE A 10 15.72 -13.54 59.92
CA ILE A 10 15.51 -12.43 58.98
C ILE A 10 16.83 -12.01 58.31
N ALA A 11 17.92 -11.94 59.08
CA ALA A 11 19.24 -11.61 58.53
C ALA A 11 19.72 -12.65 57.50
N LEU A 12 19.48 -13.94 57.76
CA LEU A 12 19.80 -15.03 56.81
C LEU A 12 18.96 -14.97 55.53
N LEU A 13 17.67 -14.65 55.64
CA LEU A 13 16.78 -14.48 54.49
C LEU A 13 17.14 -13.24 53.66
N ALA A 14 17.54 -12.15 54.29
CA ALA A 14 18.01 -10.95 53.58
C ALA A 14 19.32 -11.23 52.84
N ALA A 15 20.26 -11.93 53.46
CA ALA A 15 21.53 -12.30 52.83
C ALA A 15 21.33 -13.23 51.62
N SER A 16 20.44 -14.22 51.71
CA SER A 16 20.16 -15.13 50.59
C SER A 16 19.47 -14.42 49.41
N LEU A 17 18.60 -13.44 49.70
CA LEU A 17 17.95 -12.62 48.66
C LEU A 17 18.99 -11.78 47.90
N ILE A 18 19.96 -11.19 48.59
CA ILE A 18 21.03 -10.39 47.97
C ILE A 18 21.89 -11.27 47.06
N VAL A 19 22.26 -12.48 47.50
CA VAL A 19 23.02 -13.43 46.67
C VAL A 19 22.24 -13.84 45.43
N LEU A 20 20.93 -14.07 45.52
CA LEU A 20 20.07 -14.36 44.37
C LEU A 20 19.98 -13.20 43.38
N ILE A 21 19.86 -11.96 43.86
CA ILE A 21 19.81 -10.77 43.01
C ILE A 21 21.15 -10.58 42.27
N VAL A 22 22.27 -10.75 42.97
CA VAL A 22 23.61 -10.68 42.37
C VAL A 22 23.81 -11.80 41.34
N PHE A 23 23.37 -13.03 41.64
CA PHE A 23 23.49 -14.17 40.74
C PHE A 23 22.61 -14.03 39.47
N CYS A 24 21.39 -13.52 39.61
CA CYS A 24 20.52 -13.19 38.48
C CYS A 24 21.07 -12.02 37.65
N GLY A 25 21.60 -10.98 38.29
CA GLY A 25 22.28 -9.87 37.62
C GLY A 25 23.51 -10.31 36.84
N LEU A 26 24.33 -11.19 37.43
CA LEU A 26 25.50 -11.77 36.75
C LEU A 26 25.10 -12.65 35.57
N LYS A 27 24.02 -13.44 35.68
CA LYS A 27 23.51 -14.24 34.54
C LYS A 27 22.94 -13.36 33.42
N LEU A 28 22.35 -12.21 33.73
CA LEU A 28 21.91 -11.24 32.72
C LEU A 28 23.09 -10.51 32.05
N LEU A 29 24.22 -10.34 32.74
CA LEU A 29 25.44 -9.73 32.21
C LEU A 29 26.38 -10.70 31.47
N VAL A 30 26.35 -12.00 31.82
CA VAL A 30 27.37 -12.98 31.35
C VAL A 30 26.78 -14.06 30.45
N THR A 31 25.45 -14.18 30.28
CA THR A 31 24.89 -15.16 29.33
C THR A 31 24.59 -14.51 27.98
N PRO A 32 25.26 -14.91 26.88
CA PRO A 32 24.89 -14.50 25.55
C PRO A 32 23.56 -15.17 25.19
N LEU A 33 22.49 -14.38 25.05
CA LEU A 33 21.30 -14.80 24.32
C LEU A 33 21.72 -15.09 22.87
N PHE A 34 21.89 -16.37 22.54
CA PHE A 34 21.12 -17.10 21.52
C PHE A 34 21.78 -18.44 21.19
N ILE A 35 21.31 -19.50 21.86
CA ILE A 35 21.27 -20.85 21.31
C ILE A 35 20.13 -20.85 20.28
N LEU A 36 20.49 -20.98 19.00
CA LEU A 36 19.56 -21.19 17.88
C LEU A 36 19.48 -22.70 17.57
N PRO A 37 18.36 -23.21 17.03
CA PRO A 37 18.22 -24.61 16.66
C PRO A 37 19.24 -25.01 15.56
N ASP A 38 19.81 -26.21 15.70
CA ASP A 38 20.92 -26.81 14.92
C ASP A 38 20.65 -27.08 13.41
N HIS A 39 19.80 -26.29 12.74
CA HIS A 39 19.54 -26.43 11.31
C HIS A 39 19.97 -25.22 10.46
N ILE A 40 20.72 -24.27 11.03
CA ILE A 40 21.32 -23.18 10.26
C ILE A 40 22.84 -23.26 10.39
N LYS A 41 23.47 -23.96 9.43
CA LYS A 41 24.92 -23.87 9.21
C LYS A 41 25.30 -22.40 9.02
N ILE A 42 26.03 -21.87 10.00
CA ILE A 42 26.58 -20.52 10.02
C ILE A 42 27.60 -20.40 8.88
N ALA A 43 27.21 -19.69 7.82
CA ALA A 43 28.17 -19.06 6.94
C ALA A 43 28.97 -18.03 7.75
N ARG A 44 30.30 -18.16 7.73
CA ARG A 44 31.25 -17.23 8.35
C ARG A 44 30.84 -15.77 8.11
N SER A 45 30.98 -14.99 9.18
CA SER A 45 30.82 -13.55 9.25
C SER A 45 31.38 -12.82 8.02
N ARG A 46 30.49 -12.27 7.18
CA ARG A 46 30.83 -11.20 6.22
C ARG A 46 30.87 -9.85 6.97
N PRO A 47 31.70 -8.88 6.54
CA PRO A 47 31.70 -7.53 7.09
C PRO A 47 30.33 -6.87 6.97
N LYS A 48 30.04 -5.96 7.90
CA LYS A 48 28.73 -5.32 8.14
C LYS A 48 28.17 -4.45 7.01
N ASN A 49 28.86 -4.33 5.88
CA ASN A 49 28.34 -3.69 4.67
C ASN A 49 28.53 -4.65 3.49
N PRO A 50 27.46 -5.09 2.78
CA PRO A 50 27.66 -5.54 1.41
C PRO A 50 28.26 -4.35 0.64
N PRO A 51 29.36 -4.53 -0.11
CA PRO A 51 29.88 -3.44 -0.92
C PRO A 51 28.76 -2.94 -1.86
N PRO A 52 28.70 -1.64 -2.15
CA PRO A 52 27.91 -1.18 -3.30
C PRO A 52 28.34 -1.98 -4.53
N ARG A 53 27.45 -2.15 -5.53
CA ARG A 53 27.81 -2.70 -6.85
C ARG A 53 29.19 -2.14 -7.24
N PRO A 54 30.13 -2.94 -7.77
CA PRO A 54 31.32 -2.39 -8.36
C PRO A 54 30.94 -1.70 -9.69
N SER A 55 30.42 -0.47 -9.61
CA SER A 55 30.58 0.50 -10.70
C SER A 55 32.01 1.04 -10.72
N THR A 56 32.76 0.86 -9.63
CA THR A 56 34.23 0.90 -9.62
C THR A 56 34.77 -0.52 -9.67
N PRO A 57 35.62 -0.89 -10.65
CA PRO A 57 36.30 -2.18 -10.63
C PRO A 57 36.96 -2.38 -9.26
N PRO A 58 36.98 -3.62 -8.72
CA PRO A 58 37.68 -3.87 -7.47
C PRO A 58 39.10 -3.34 -7.58
N PRO A 59 39.68 -2.79 -6.50
CA PRO A 59 41.04 -2.29 -6.53
C PRO A 59 41.95 -3.33 -7.17
N VAL A 60 42.66 -2.90 -8.21
CA VAL A 60 43.53 -3.73 -9.06
C VAL A 60 44.39 -4.59 -8.13
N GLY A 61 44.30 -5.93 -8.29
CA GLY A 61 45.10 -6.88 -7.51
C GLY A 61 44.35 -7.72 -6.47
N ARG A 62 43.02 -7.62 -6.31
CA ARG A 62 42.28 -8.65 -5.55
C ARG A 62 42.18 -9.94 -6.35
N ILE A 63 42.50 -11.04 -5.69
CA ILE A 63 42.38 -12.41 -6.22
C ILE A 63 41.07 -12.99 -5.66
N SER A 64 40.26 -13.59 -6.54
CA SER A 64 39.04 -14.28 -6.15
C SER A 64 39.35 -15.54 -5.31
N TYR A 65 38.35 -16.13 -4.67
CA TYR A 65 38.50 -17.45 -4.02
C TYR A 65 39.08 -18.51 -4.97
N TRP A 66 38.91 -18.31 -6.27
CA TRP A 66 39.37 -19.18 -7.35
C TRP A 66 40.79 -18.86 -7.84
N GLY A 67 41.54 -18.02 -7.13
CA GLY A 67 42.93 -17.74 -7.50
C GLY A 67 43.09 -16.84 -8.74
N THR A 68 42.01 -16.22 -9.22
CA THR A 68 42.00 -15.41 -10.45
C THR A 68 41.65 -13.95 -10.20
N ALA A 69 42.13 -13.04 -11.06
CA ALA A 69 41.74 -11.64 -11.02
C ALA A 69 40.24 -11.48 -11.27
N PHE A 70 39.60 -10.56 -10.56
CA PHE A 70 38.19 -10.23 -10.78
C PHE A 70 37.96 -9.75 -12.21
N GLY A 71 36.87 -10.20 -12.84
CA GLY A 71 36.51 -9.82 -14.21
C GLY A 71 37.28 -10.55 -15.31
N SER A 72 38.11 -11.55 -14.95
CA SER A 72 38.71 -12.46 -15.93
C SER A 72 37.63 -13.32 -16.61
N ALA A 73 37.98 -13.93 -17.74
CA ALA A 73 37.20 -15.05 -18.27
C ALA A 73 37.07 -16.15 -17.18
N CYS A 74 35.93 -16.84 -17.16
CA CYS A 74 35.80 -18.02 -16.32
C CYS A 74 36.67 -19.12 -16.92
N ASP A 75 37.36 -19.88 -16.07
CA ASP A 75 37.96 -21.15 -16.51
C ASP A 75 36.85 -22.18 -16.77
N GLN A 76 37.22 -23.28 -17.43
CA GLN A 76 36.26 -24.33 -17.82
C GLN A 76 35.47 -24.88 -16.64
N THR A 77 36.08 -24.99 -15.44
CA THR A 77 35.40 -25.49 -14.25
C THR A 77 34.33 -24.53 -13.76
N ARG A 78 34.64 -23.23 -13.65
CA ARG A 78 33.67 -22.22 -13.26
C ARG A 78 32.57 -22.04 -14.30
N GLU A 79 32.92 -22.11 -15.57
CA GLU A 79 31.94 -22.07 -16.66
C GLU A 79 30.97 -23.25 -16.54
N ALA A 80 31.48 -24.47 -16.34
CA ALA A 80 30.65 -25.65 -16.11
C ALA A 80 29.72 -25.49 -14.89
N ILE A 81 30.21 -25.01 -13.74
CA ILE A 81 29.38 -24.76 -12.54
C ILE A 81 28.31 -23.69 -12.82
N LEU A 82 28.67 -22.61 -13.51
CA LEU A 82 27.74 -21.54 -13.84
C LEU A 82 26.56 -22.07 -14.66
N TRP A 83 26.82 -22.87 -15.69
CA TRP A 83 25.79 -23.45 -16.55
C TRP A 83 25.02 -24.58 -15.85
N GLU A 84 25.72 -25.53 -15.23
CA GLU A 84 25.10 -26.73 -14.66
C GLU A 84 24.37 -26.47 -13.34
N GLU A 85 24.88 -25.57 -12.49
CA GLU A 85 24.32 -25.32 -11.16
C GLU A 85 23.55 -23.99 -11.09
N CYS A 86 24.17 -22.88 -11.49
CA CYS A 86 23.53 -21.58 -11.30
C CYS A 86 22.36 -21.38 -12.28
N GLN A 87 22.56 -21.68 -13.56
CA GLN A 87 21.55 -21.44 -14.58
C GLN A 87 20.33 -22.36 -14.43
N LYS A 88 20.51 -23.64 -14.09
CA LYS A 88 19.38 -24.55 -13.86
C LYS A 88 18.46 -24.07 -12.74
N ILE A 89 19.03 -23.51 -11.66
CA ILE A 89 18.23 -22.92 -10.57
C ILE A 89 17.54 -21.64 -11.05
N ALA A 90 18.22 -20.83 -11.86
CA ALA A 90 17.65 -19.60 -12.42
C ALA A 90 16.44 -19.85 -13.34
N ILE A 91 16.53 -20.85 -14.23
CA ILE A 91 15.43 -21.26 -15.10
C ILE A 91 14.23 -21.69 -14.25
N ARG A 92 14.45 -22.56 -13.25
CA ARG A 92 13.41 -23.00 -12.32
C ARG A 92 12.77 -21.84 -11.55
N CYS A 93 13.58 -20.86 -11.11
CA CYS A 93 13.08 -19.64 -10.48
C CYS A 93 12.13 -18.87 -11.40
N GLY A 94 12.51 -18.68 -12.66
CA GLY A 94 11.67 -17.99 -13.66
C GLY A 94 10.34 -18.70 -13.88
N GLU A 95 10.37 -20.02 -14.06
CA GLU A 95 9.16 -20.84 -14.23
C GLU A 95 8.23 -20.76 -13.03
N GLN A 96 8.76 -20.90 -11.81
CA GLN A 96 7.96 -20.85 -10.59
C GLN A 96 7.37 -19.45 -10.35
N THR A 97 8.14 -18.40 -10.66
CA THR A 97 7.66 -17.01 -10.57
C THR A 97 6.48 -16.78 -11.50
N ARG A 98 6.60 -17.19 -12.77
CA ARG A 98 5.52 -17.09 -13.76
C ARG A 98 4.27 -17.84 -13.31
N ARG A 99 4.44 -19.08 -12.84
CA ARG A 99 3.32 -19.87 -12.29
C ARG A 99 2.66 -19.22 -11.09
N TYR A 100 3.42 -18.65 -10.18
CA TYR A 100 2.88 -17.94 -9.01
C TYR A 100 1.98 -16.77 -9.43
N GLU A 101 2.40 -16.02 -10.45
CA GLU A 101 1.65 -14.89 -11.00
C GLU A 101 0.38 -15.33 -11.75
N GLU A 102 0.47 -16.40 -12.56
CA GLU A 102 -0.66 -16.96 -13.31
C GLU A 102 -1.73 -17.53 -12.38
N GLU A 103 -1.33 -18.28 -11.35
CA GLU A 103 -2.26 -18.92 -10.41
C GLU A 103 -2.87 -17.92 -9.39
N ARG A 104 -2.37 -16.67 -9.35
CA ARG A 104 -2.81 -15.60 -8.41
C ARG A 104 -2.91 -16.05 -6.94
N ARG A 105 -2.05 -17.00 -6.53
CA ARG A 105 -2.08 -17.55 -5.17
C ARG A 105 -1.30 -16.65 -4.22
N ASN A 106 -1.96 -16.19 -3.16
CA ASN A 106 -1.27 -15.59 -2.00
C ASN A 106 -0.83 -16.68 -1.02
N ASP A 107 0.06 -17.57 -1.45
CA ASP A 107 0.66 -18.59 -0.59
C ASP A 107 2.04 -18.11 -0.11
N GLU A 108 2.14 -17.80 1.19
CA GLU A 108 3.36 -17.31 1.82
C GLU A 108 4.49 -18.37 1.79
N ARG A 109 4.15 -19.65 1.91
CA ARG A 109 5.13 -20.75 1.86
C ARG A 109 5.71 -20.85 0.46
N MET A 110 4.85 -20.77 -0.56
CA MET A 110 5.27 -20.76 -1.96
C MET A 110 6.15 -19.55 -2.26
N PHE A 111 5.74 -18.35 -1.84
CA PHE A 111 6.53 -17.12 -2.00
C PHE A 111 7.94 -17.25 -1.39
N ARG A 112 8.04 -17.75 -0.14
CA ARG A 112 9.33 -17.94 0.54
C ARG A 112 10.22 -18.94 -0.19
N ASN A 113 9.64 -20.03 -0.69
CA ASN A 113 10.39 -21.05 -1.42
C ASN A 113 10.94 -20.52 -2.75
N ILE A 114 10.10 -19.84 -3.55
CA ILE A 114 10.51 -19.23 -4.82
C ILE A 114 11.60 -18.20 -4.57
N SER A 115 11.36 -17.27 -3.64
CA SER A 115 12.33 -16.24 -3.28
C SER A 115 13.69 -16.84 -2.89
N TYR A 116 13.69 -17.88 -2.05
CA TYR A 116 14.91 -18.57 -1.64
C TYR A 116 15.69 -19.13 -2.83
N HIS A 117 15.03 -19.85 -3.74
CA HIS A 117 15.67 -20.42 -4.92
C HIS A 117 16.20 -19.34 -5.86
N CYS A 118 15.41 -18.29 -6.10
CA CYS A 118 15.79 -17.18 -6.96
C CYS A 118 17.01 -16.43 -6.43
N PHE A 119 17.03 -16.06 -5.14
CA PHE A 119 18.20 -15.39 -4.55
C PHE A 119 19.42 -16.31 -4.44
N ARG A 120 19.23 -17.63 -4.29
CA ARG A 120 20.33 -18.59 -4.34
C ARG A 120 20.97 -18.66 -5.72
N ALA A 121 20.18 -18.65 -6.79
CA ALA A 121 20.72 -18.60 -8.16
C ALA A 121 21.51 -17.30 -8.41
N ALA A 122 20.96 -16.16 -7.98
CA ALA A 122 21.64 -14.88 -8.11
C ALA A 122 22.98 -14.85 -7.33
N ASP A 123 22.99 -15.34 -6.08
CA ASP A 123 24.21 -15.45 -5.27
C ASP A 123 25.23 -16.42 -5.89
N CYS A 124 24.78 -17.52 -6.50
CA CYS A 124 25.63 -18.47 -7.25
C CYS A 124 26.38 -17.76 -8.39
N MET A 125 25.67 -17.00 -9.22
CA MET A 125 26.26 -16.25 -10.35
C MET A 125 27.31 -15.24 -9.88
N THR A 126 26.98 -14.42 -8.86
CA THR A 126 27.92 -13.41 -8.33
C THR A 126 29.17 -14.02 -7.70
N LYS A 127 29.09 -15.25 -7.18
CA LYS A 127 30.22 -15.95 -6.55
C LYS A 127 31.18 -16.59 -7.54
N MET A 128 30.87 -16.59 -8.84
CA MET A 128 31.81 -17.08 -9.85
C MET A 128 32.99 -16.10 -10.05
N TYR A 129 32.79 -14.81 -9.72
CA TYR A 129 33.80 -13.76 -9.81
C TYR A 129 34.52 -13.72 -11.17
N CYS A 130 33.74 -13.89 -12.25
CA CYS A 130 34.23 -13.90 -13.63
C CYS A 130 33.19 -13.29 -14.56
N ARG A 131 33.63 -12.90 -15.76
CA ARG A 131 32.83 -12.15 -16.72
C ARG A 131 31.51 -12.84 -17.08
N SER A 132 31.52 -14.13 -17.40
CA SER A 132 30.29 -14.87 -17.73
C SER A 132 29.29 -14.88 -16.57
N GLY A 133 29.80 -15.00 -15.34
CA GLY A 133 28.98 -14.96 -14.12
C GLY A 133 28.33 -13.59 -13.91
N ASP A 134 29.08 -12.51 -14.13
CA ASP A 134 28.56 -11.15 -14.04
C ASP A 134 27.52 -10.87 -15.14
N GLU A 135 27.80 -11.26 -16.38
CA GLU A 135 26.85 -11.13 -17.50
C GLU A 135 25.57 -11.92 -17.26
N MET A 136 25.67 -13.13 -16.71
CA MET A 136 24.50 -13.95 -16.39
C MET A 136 23.70 -13.34 -15.23
N TYR A 137 24.39 -12.81 -14.21
CA TYR A 137 23.74 -12.10 -13.12
C TYR A 137 22.98 -10.86 -13.62
N GLU A 138 23.58 -10.03 -14.47
CA GLU A 138 22.93 -8.82 -15.01
C GLU A 138 21.67 -9.15 -15.83
N ARG A 139 21.62 -10.31 -16.49
CA ARG A 139 20.40 -10.78 -17.17
C ARG A 139 19.34 -11.32 -16.21
N PHE A 140 19.76 -11.81 -15.04
CA PHE A 140 18.90 -12.55 -14.13
C PHE A 140 18.38 -11.75 -12.93
N TYR A 141 19.16 -10.82 -12.36
CA TYR A 141 18.89 -10.21 -11.05
C TYR A 141 17.52 -9.53 -10.94
N ARG A 142 16.97 -9.03 -12.05
CA ARG A 142 15.65 -8.39 -12.09
C ARG A 142 14.53 -9.34 -11.70
N ILE A 143 14.66 -10.65 -11.95
CA ILE A 143 13.65 -11.66 -11.61
C ILE A 143 13.48 -11.81 -10.09
N PRO A 144 14.49 -12.23 -9.29
CA PRO A 144 14.35 -12.34 -7.84
C PRO A 144 13.94 -11.02 -7.18
N ASN A 145 14.56 -9.91 -7.60
CA ASN A 145 14.30 -8.62 -7.00
C ASN A 145 12.90 -8.13 -7.34
N GLY A 146 12.47 -8.21 -8.60
CA GLY A 146 11.13 -7.81 -9.00
C GLY A 146 10.05 -8.68 -8.35
N PHE A 147 10.25 -9.99 -8.29
CA PHE A 147 9.33 -10.90 -7.59
C PHE A 147 9.17 -10.54 -6.11
N PHE A 148 10.29 -10.33 -5.40
CA PHE A 148 10.26 -9.94 -3.98
C PHE A 148 9.63 -8.56 -3.78
N GLN A 149 9.98 -7.59 -4.62
CA GLN A 149 9.45 -6.23 -4.54
C GLN A 149 7.96 -6.17 -4.88
N LYS A 150 7.42 -7.10 -5.67
CA LYS A 150 5.99 -7.14 -6.04
C LYS A 150 5.14 -7.94 -5.07
N HIS A 151 5.62 -9.12 -4.66
CA HIS A 151 4.81 -10.09 -3.91
C HIS A 151 5.21 -10.24 -2.44
N GLY A 152 6.35 -9.68 -2.05
CA GLY A 152 6.77 -9.67 -0.67
C GLY A 152 6.04 -8.63 0.17
N GLU A 153 6.48 -8.50 1.42
CA GLU A 153 5.96 -7.52 2.38
C GLU A 153 6.62 -6.14 2.23
N LEU A 154 7.44 -5.96 1.18
CA LEU A 154 8.12 -4.69 0.94
C LEU A 154 7.16 -3.56 0.58
N PRO A 155 6.18 -3.71 -0.34
CA PRO A 155 5.31 -2.57 -0.63
C PRO A 155 4.42 -2.17 0.56
N ARG A 156 3.98 -3.13 1.41
CA ARG A 156 3.29 -2.81 2.69
C ARG A 156 4.19 -2.02 3.63
N CYS A 157 5.48 -2.38 3.71
CA CYS A 157 6.48 -1.66 4.47
C CYS A 157 6.66 -0.23 3.94
N ILE A 158 6.71 -0.05 2.62
CA ILE A 158 6.86 1.26 1.99
C ILE A 158 5.62 2.14 2.19
N VAL A 159 4.40 1.60 2.13
CA VAL A 159 3.17 2.34 2.49
C VAL A 159 3.26 2.89 3.93
N ARG A 160 3.71 2.05 4.89
CA ARG A 160 3.90 2.49 6.28
C ARG A 160 4.98 3.56 6.38
N PHE A 161 6.04 3.47 5.59
CA PHE A 161 7.10 4.47 5.54
C PHE A 161 6.59 5.82 5.00
N TYR A 162 5.82 5.81 3.92
CA TYR A 162 5.16 7.01 3.38
C TYR A 162 4.24 7.67 4.41
N ARG A 163 3.44 6.87 5.12
CA ARG A 163 2.59 7.36 6.21
C ARG A 163 3.41 8.03 7.31
N ALA A 164 4.52 7.40 7.70
CA ALA A 164 5.38 7.93 8.75
C ALA A 164 6.02 9.28 8.36
N ILE A 165 6.41 9.43 7.08
CA ILE A 165 6.91 10.71 6.54
C ILE A 165 5.81 11.78 6.59
N ARG A 166 4.60 11.50 6.10
CA ARG A 166 3.50 12.48 6.06
C ARG A 166 3.04 12.93 7.44
N GLN A 167 3.07 12.03 8.41
CA GLN A 167 2.68 12.29 9.78
C GLN A 167 3.82 12.87 10.62
N ASP A 168 4.99 13.09 10.01
CA ASP A 168 6.23 13.50 10.67
C ASP A 168 6.64 12.62 11.87
N SER A 169 6.14 11.38 11.93
CA SER A 169 6.40 10.46 13.04
C SER A 169 7.80 9.83 12.99
N PHE A 170 8.53 10.08 11.90
CA PHE A 170 9.94 9.70 11.72
C PHE A 170 10.82 10.88 11.26
N GLY A 171 10.36 12.11 11.54
CA GLY A 171 10.94 13.36 11.07
C GLY A 171 12.41 13.57 11.45
N ASN A 172 12.84 13.02 12.59
CA ASN A 172 14.23 13.08 13.05
C ASN A 172 15.24 12.48 12.05
N CYS A 173 14.79 11.56 11.19
CA CYS A 173 15.61 11.03 10.11
C CYS A 173 15.16 11.55 8.74
N THR A 174 13.84 11.62 8.52
CA THR A 174 13.29 11.88 7.18
C THR A 174 13.16 13.35 6.83
N GLY A 175 13.15 14.27 7.81
CA GLY A 175 12.83 15.68 7.59
C GLY A 175 13.79 16.44 6.67
N GLN A 176 15.01 15.93 6.46
CA GLN A 176 16.01 16.53 5.58
C GLN A 176 15.98 16.00 4.13
N PHE A 177 15.09 15.04 3.82
CA PHE A 177 15.06 14.37 2.52
C PHE A 177 13.65 14.37 1.93
N ASP A 178 13.52 14.70 0.65
CA ASP A 178 12.23 14.71 -0.03
C ASP A 178 11.90 13.33 -0.65
N PHE A 179 11.58 12.36 0.21
CA PHE A 179 11.22 10.99 -0.20
C PHE A 179 9.91 10.89 -0.99
N LEU A 180 9.06 11.91 -0.92
CA LEU A 180 7.75 11.97 -1.58
C LEU A 180 7.74 12.97 -2.75
N SER A 181 8.91 13.45 -3.17
CA SER A 181 9.08 14.33 -4.33
C SER A 181 8.43 13.72 -5.57
N LYS A 182 7.73 14.55 -6.34
CA LYS A 182 7.22 14.20 -7.68
C LYS A 182 8.30 14.26 -8.76
N ASN A 183 9.39 14.98 -8.51
CA ASN A 183 10.55 14.91 -9.37
C ASN A 183 11.33 13.62 -9.08
N ALA A 184 11.37 12.72 -10.07
CA ALA A 184 12.03 11.41 -9.95
C ALA A 184 13.51 11.51 -9.56
N THR A 185 14.24 12.52 -10.04
CA THR A 185 15.66 12.73 -9.70
C THR A 185 15.82 13.12 -8.24
N ILE A 186 15.01 14.05 -7.75
CA ILE A 186 15.03 14.47 -6.33
C ILE A 186 14.63 13.30 -5.44
N LYS A 187 13.58 12.57 -5.81
CA LYS A 187 13.12 11.38 -5.09
C LYS A 187 14.22 10.33 -5.01
N TYR A 188 14.84 9.99 -6.14
CA TYR A 188 15.96 9.06 -6.20
C TYR A 188 17.11 9.48 -5.28
N GLN A 189 17.49 10.77 -5.32
CA GLN A 189 18.54 11.32 -4.46
C GLN A 189 18.18 11.25 -2.97
N ALA A 190 16.91 11.53 -2.61
CA ALA A 190 16.42 11.38 -1.24
C ALA A 190 16.56 9.94 -0.74
N TYR A 191 16.25 8.93 -1.58
CA TYR A 191 16.47 7.52 -1.21
C TYR A 191 17.95 7.11 -1.17
N VAL A 192 18.82 7.68 -2.01
CA VAL A 192 20.26 7.43 -1.95
C VAL A 192 20.85 7.98 -0.65
N GLN A 193 20.61 9.25 -0.36
CA GLN A 193 21.19 9.96 0.79
C GLN A 193 20.54 9.54 2.11
N GLY A 194 19.22 9.36 2.09
CA GLY A 194 18.41 8.90 3.21
C GLY A 194 18.30 7.39 3.36
N ARG A 195 19.20 6.61 2.73
CA ARG A 195 19.20 5.14 2.77
C ARG A 195 19.03 4.58 4.17
N GLN A 196 19.77 5.12 5.13
CA GLN A 196 19.77 4.64 6.51
C GLN A 196 18.39 4.82 7.15
N CYS A 197 17.67 5.91 6.85
CA CYS A 197 16.33 6.15 7.38
C CYS A 197 15.34 5.05 6.99
N LEU A 198 15.32 4.66 5.71
CA LEU A 198 14.44 3.57 5.27
C LEU A 198 14.85 2.22 5.88
N VAL A 199 16.16 1.94 5.97
CA VAL A 199 16.64 0.67 6.55
C VAL A 199 16.32 0.57 8.04
N ASP A 200 16.54 1.63 8.81
CA ASP A 200 16.23 1.69 10.24
C ASP A 200 14.72 1.64 10.50
N PHE A 201 13.95 2.32 9.65
CA PHE A 201 12.49 2.22 9.69
C PHE A 201 12.05 0.77 9.47
N ALA A 202 12.61 0.10 8.46
CA ALA A 202 12.26 -1.28 8.13
C ALA A 202 12.66 -2.27 9.23
N GLU A 203 13.80 -2.06 9.90
CA GLU A 203 14.22 -2.89 11.03
C GLU A 203 13.20 -2.86 12.17
N LYS A 204 12.61 -1.69 12.45
CA LYS A 204 11.68 -1.48 13.57
C LYS A 204 10.23 -1.81 13.23
N ASN A 205 9.80 -1.54 11.99
CA ASN A 205 8.37 -1.48 11.63
C ASN A 205 7.93 -2.50 10.58
N CYS A 206 8.86 -3.28 10.03
CA CYS A 206 8.58 -4.21 8.94
C CYS A 206 9.00 -5.64 9.27
N GLN A 207 8.57 -6.58 8.43
CA GLN A 207 8.93 -7.98 8.63
C GLN A 207 10.45 -8.18 8.45
N LYS A 208 11.00 -9.15 9.20
CA LYS A 208 12.44 -9.48 9.20
C LYS A 208 12.99 -9.72 7.78
N LEU A 209 12.23 -10.39 6.92
CA LEU A 209 12.63 -10.64 5.52
C LEU A 209 12.74 -9.34 4.71
N THR A 210 11.80 -8.41 4.88
CA THR A 210 11.83 -7.09 4.21
C THR A 210 13.03 -6.27 4.65
N PHE A 211 13.30 -6.20 5.95
CA PHE A 211 14.51 -5.56 6.47
C PHE A 211 15.79 -6.18 5.89
N GLN A 212 15.90 -7.51 5.93
CA GLN A 212 17.06 -8.22 5.39
C GLN A 212 17.24 -7.98 3.89
N TYR A 213 16.14 -7.91 3.14
CA TYR A 213 16.14 -7.58 1.73
C TYR A 213 16.69 -6.17 1.50
N LEU A 214 16.12 -5.15 2.15
CA LEU A 214 16.56 -3.76 2.01
C LEU A 214 18.03 -3.59 2.41
N ARG A 215 18.48 -4.28 3.46
CA ARG A 215 19.88 -4.22 3.90
C ARG A 215 20.86 -4.76 2.85
N ARG A 216 20.47 -5.83 2.13
CA ARG A 216 21.36 -6.55 1.18
C ARG A 216 21.22 -6.08 -0.26
N ASN A 217 20.03 -5.68 -0.67
CA ASN A 217 19.66 -5.44 -2.07
C ASN A 217 19.20 -3.99 -2.30
N TYR A 218 19.62 -3.05 -1.45
CA TYR A 218 19.17 -1.65 -1.53
C TYR A 218 19.38 -1.03 -2.92
N SER A 219 20.53 -1.29 -3.56
CA SER A 219 20.81 -0.78 -4.90
C SER A 219 19.82 -1.29 -5.94
N ASN A 220 19.40 -2.56 -5.85
CA ASN A 220 18.39 -3.14 -6.74
C ASN A 220 16.98 -2.59 -6.43
N PHE A 221 16.70 -2.27 -5.16
CA PHE A 221 15.48 -1.55 -4.78
C PHE A 221 15.45 -0.16 -5.42
N LEU A 222 16.51 0.63 -5.28
CA LEU A 222 16.60 1.95 -5.90
C LEU A 222 16.41 1.88 -7.42
N GLU A 223 17.16 0.98 -8.07
CA GLU A 223 17.15 0.87 -9.51
C GLU A 223 15.77 0.48 -10.07
N LEU A 224 15.06 -0.42 -9.38
CA LEU A 224 13.80 -0.95 -9.89
C LEU A 224 12.59 -0.11 -9.43
N SER A 225 12.61 0.42 -8.21
CA SER A 225 11.46 1.10 -7.59
C SER A 225 11.56 2.63 -7.59
N MET A 226 12.75 3.21 -7.79
CA MET A 226 12.97 4.68 -7.70
C MET A 226 13.47 5.31 -9.00
N THR A 227 13.64 4.51 -10.05
CA THR A 227 13.99 4.99 -11.39
C THR A 227 12.81 4.74 -12.34
N PRO A 228 12.25 5.78 -12.98
CA PRO A 228 11.19 5.60 -13.97
C PRO A 228 11.61 4.64 -15.08
N SER A 229 10.76 3.68 -15.40
CA SER A 229 10.84 2.90 -16.63
C SER A 229 9.93 3.50 -17.69
N GLY A 230 10.29 3.39 -18.97
CA GLY A 230 9.42 3.77 -20.09
C GLY A 230 8.17 2.88 -20.27
N SER A 231 7.99 1.88 -19.41
CA SER A 231 6.80 1.04 -19.30
C SER A 231 6.28 1.06 -17.85
N CYS A 232 5.10 0.47 -17.61
CA CYS A 232 4.50 0.37 -16.28
C CYS A 232 5.26 -0.60 -15.36
N GLY A 233 6.37 -0.13 -14.81
CA GLY A 233 7.30 -0.91 -14.02
C GLY A 233 7.02 -0.81 -12.52
N LEU A 234 8.03 -1.19 -11.75
CA LEU A 234 7.96 -1.10 -10.29
C LEU A 234 7.94 0.35 -9.82
N TYR A 235 8.59 1.28 -10.51
CA TYR A 235 8.53 2.71 -10.18
C TYR A 235 7.09 3.24 -10.06
N GLN A 236 6.28 3.11 -11.13
CA GLN A 236 4.90 3.61 -11.13
C GLN A 236 4.05 2.90 -10.06
N LYS A 237 4.31 1.62 -9.81
CA LYS A 237 3.64 0.87 -8.74
C LYS A 237 3.97 1.41 -7.35
N TYR A 238 5.24 1.70 -7.08
CA TYR A 238 5.66 2.29 -5.80
C TYR A 238 5.22 3.75 -5.65
N GLU A 239 5.04 4.47 -6.74
CA GLU A 239 4.42 5.80 -6.76
C GLU A 239 2.93 5.70 -6.41
N ALA A 240 2.17 4.79 -7.03
CA ALA A 240 0.75 4.58 -6.73
C ALA A 240 0.48 4.20 -5.26
N LEU A 241 1.42 3.50 -4.61
CA LEU A 241 1.34 3.19 -3.18
C LEU A 241 1.33 4.43 -2.27
N GLU A 242 1.79 5.58 -2.76
CA GLU A 242 1.62 6.85 -2.04
C GLU A 242 0.13 7.14 -1.81
N CYS A 243 -0.77 6.72 -2.71
CA CYS A 243 -2.20 6.95 -2.58
C CYS A 243 -2.94 5.92 -1.70
N GLN A 244 -2.23 4.89 -1.20
CA GLN A 244 -2.86 3.79 -0.46
C GLN A 244 -3.57 4.26 0.81
N ASP A 245 -3.00 5.23 1.55
CA ASP A 245 -3.63 5.73 2.78
C ASP A 245 -4.98 6.41 2.51
N PHE A 246 -5.08 7.15 1.40
CA PHE A 246 -6.33 7.77 0.98
C PHE A 246 -7.34 6.72 0.55
N ALA A 247 -6.90 5.70 -0.19
CA ALA A 247 -7.75 4.58 -0.58
C ALA A 247 -8.27 3.77 0.62
N ASP A 248 -7.41 3.51 1.61
CA ASP A 248 -7.81 2.83 2.86
C ASP A 248 -8.79 3.68 3.68
N SER A 249 -8.55 4.99 3.76
CA SER A 249 -9.46 5.93 4.43
C SER A 249 -10.83 5.96 3.75
N PHE A 250 -10.86 6.05 2.42
CA PHE A 250 -12.09 5.99 1.63
C PHE A 250 -12.84 4.67 1.86
N LYS A 251 -12.13 3.55 1.73
CA LYS A 251 -12.68 2.21 1.99
C LYS A 251 -13.29 2.11 3.38
N LYS A 252 -12.61 2.63 4.41
CA LYS A 252 -13.11 2.63 5.78
C LYS A 252 -14.40 3.45 5.91
N SER A 253 -14.42 4.67 5.36
CA SER A 253 -15.63 5.51 5.40
C SER A 253 -16.82 4.86 4.69
N ALA A 254 -16.59 4.13 3.61
CA ALA A 254 -17.64 3.43 2.89
C ALA A 254 -18.22 2.20 3.63
N ASN A 255 -17.56 1.73 4.70
CA ASN A 255 -18.02 0.61 5.54
C ASN A 255 -18.67 1.06 6.86
N GLU A 256 -18.61 2.36 7.21
CA GLU A 256 -19.24 2.93 8.41
C GLU A 256 -20.70 3.34 8.10
N PRO A 257 -21.56 3.58 9.13
CA PRO A 257 -22.87 4.18 8.93
C PRO A 257 -22.75 5.43 8.05
N ILE A 258 -23.56 5.50 7.00
CA ILE A 258 -23.24 6.34 5.86
C ILE A 258 -23.46 7.83 6.18
N ASP A 259 -22.35 8.54 6.36
CA ASP A 259 -22.25 9.99 6.21
C ASP A 259 -21.75 10.27 4.80
N TYR A 260 -22.67 10.59 3.88
CA TYR A 260 -22.35 10.84 2.47
C TYR A 260 -21.33 11.97 2.29
N GLY A 261 -21.35 12.99 3.15
CA GLY A 261 -20.42 14.11 3.08
C GLY A 261 -19.00 13.66 3.40
N LYS A 262 -18.83 12.94 4.51
CA LYS A 262 -17.54 12.36 4.91
C LYS A 262 -17.01 11.37 3.86
N VAL A 263 -17.88 10.52 3.31
CA VAL A 263 -17.47 9.56 2.26
C VAL A 263 -17.03 10.30 1.00
N ALA A 264 -17.78 11.32 0.55
CA ALA A 264 -17.43 12.13 -0.61
C ALA A 264 -16.06 12.81 -0.44
N GLU A 265 -15.80 13.44 0.71
CA GLU A 265 -14.52 14.09 1.01
C GLU A 265 -13.33 13.11 0.92
N LYS A 266 -13.47 11.90 1.49
CA LYS A 266 -12.42 10.88 1.40
C LYS A 266 -12.25 10.34 -0.02
N CYS A 267 -13.33 10.25 -0.79
CA CYS A 267 -13.31 9.85 -2.19
C CYS A 267 -12.53 10.86 -3.04
N GLU A 268 -12.86 12.15 -2.90
CA GLU A 268 -12.18 13.26 -3.59
C GLU A 268 -10.68 13.32 -3.23
N SER A 269 -10.35 13.11 -1.95
CA SER A 269 -8.95 13.04 -1.50
C SER A 269 -8.17 11.91 -2.19
N MET A 270 -8.79 10.74 -2.34
CA MET A 270 -8.19 9.62 -3.05
C MET A 270 -8.04 9.92 -4.55
N GLN A 271 -9.08 10.44 -5.21
CA GLN A 271 -9.02 10.80 -6.63
C GLN A 271 -7.97 11.87 -6.90
N SER A 272 -7.89 12.89 -6.05
CA SER A 272 -6.88 13.94 -6.15
C SER A 272 -5.47 13.35 -6.04
N CYS A 273 -5.25 12.39 -5.12
CA CYS A 273 -3.97 11.71 -5.03
C CYS A 273 -3.63 10.96 -6.33
N ILE A 274 -4.58 10.18 -6.87
CA ILE A 274 -4.41 9.40 -8.10
C ILE A 274 -4.12 10.30 -9.31
N ALA A 275 -4.85 11.41 -9.44
CA ALA A 275 -4.66 12.38 -10.52
C ALA A 275 -3.30 13.09 -10.46
N ASN A 276 -2.66 13.10 -9.28
CA ASN A 276 -1.34 13.70 -9.05
C ASN A 276 -0.17 12.71 -9.18
N LEU A 277 -0.42 11.49 -9.65
CA LEU A 277 0.65 10.55 -10.02
C LEU A 277 1.30 10.98 -11.35
N THR A 278 2.59 10.67 -11.51
CA THR A 278 3.33 10.97 -12.75
C THR A 278 2.79 10.18 -13.94
N ASP A 279 2.29 8.97 -13.69
CA ASP A 279 1.67 8.07 -14.65
C ASP A 279 0.60 7.23 -13.93
N ASP A 280 -0.57 7.04 -14.55
CA ASP A 280 -1.70 6.29 -14.01
C ASP A 280 -1.69 4.80 -14.39
N CYS A 281 -0.69 4.33 -15.15
CA CYS A 281 -0.61 2.95 -15.65
C CYS A 281 -0.70 1.87 -14.56
N ALA A 282 -0.25 2.18 -13.34
CA ALA A 282 -0.27 1.26 -12.20
C ALA A 282 -1.67 1.10 -11.61
N ILE A 283 -2.61 1.93 -12.05
CA ILE A 283 -4.00 1.95 -11.62
C ILE A 283 -4.88 1.52 -12.79
N SER A 284 -5.75 0.55 -12.54
CA SER A 284 -6.69 0.07 -13.55
C SER A 284 -7.63 1.20 -13.99
N LYS A 285 -7.76 1.41 -15.31
CA LYS A 285 -8.74 2.36 -15.88
C LYS A 285 -10.17 2.06 -15.42
N THR A 286 -10.52 0.78 -15.27
CA THR A 286 -11.81 0.37 -14.73
C THR A 286 -11.98 0.85 -13.29
N PHE A 287 -10.95 0.68 -12.46
CA PHE A 287 -10.98 1.17 -11.08
C PHE A 287 -11.13 2.69 -11.02
N THR A 288 -10.35 3.44 -11.82
CA THR A 288 -10.45 4.91 -11.87
C THR A 288 -11.86 5.36 -12.26
N ARG A 289 -12.45 4.76 -13.31
CA ARG A 289 -13.80 5.08 -13.77
C ARG A 289 -14.87 4.75 -12.72
N THR A 290 -14.89 3.51 -12.20
CA THR A 290 -15.88 3.08 -11.21
C THR A 290 -15.78 3.91 -9.93
N THR A 291 -14.55 4.26 -9.53
CA THR A 291 -14.30 5.14 -8.38
C THR A 291 -14.87 6.52 -8.62
N GLN A 292 -14.65 7.09 -9.81
CA GLN A 292 -15.19 8.39 -10.17
C GLN A 292 -16.71 8.43 -10.14
N GLU A 293 -17.35 7.45 -10.77
CA GLU A 293 -18.81 7.32 -10.75
C GLU A 293 -19.34 7.24 -9.31
N TYR A 294 -18.66 6.52 -8.42
CA TYR A 294 -19.03 6.44 -7.01
C TYR A 294 -18.80 7.75 -6.25
N CYS A 295 -17.66 8.43 -6.45
CA CYS A 295 -17.37 9.71 -5.80
C CYS A 295 -18.40 10.77 -6.17
N GLU A 296 -18.73 10.90 -7.46
CA GLU A 296 -19.76 11.82 -7.96
C GLU A 296 -21.12 11.54 -7.31
N LYS A 297 -21.46 10.26 -7.16
CA LYS A 297 -22.71 9.84 -6.53
C LYS A 297 -22.75 10.16 -5.04
N MET A 298 -21.65 9.94 -4.31
CA MET A 298 -21.56 10.32 -2.89
C MET A 298 -21.61 11.84 -2.70
N ARG A 299 -20.96 12.60 -3.60
CA ARG A 299 -21.05 14.06 -3.64
C ARG A 299 -22.48 14.53 -3.87
N PHE A 300 -23.21 13.89 -4.77
CA PHE A 300 -24.62 14.18 -5.00
C PHE A 300 -25.49 13.91 -3.76
N LEU A 301 -25.32 12.74 -3.12
CA LEU A 301 -26.07 12.39 -1.91
C LEU A 301 -25.74 13.28 -0.71
N SER A 302 -24.55 13.89 -0.68
CA SER A 302 -24.17 14.84 0.36
C SER A 302 -24.70 16.27 0.14
N THR A 303 -25.31 16.55 -1.01
CA THR A 303 -25.86 17.89 -1.29
C THR A 303 -26.99 18.26 -0.34
N PRO A 304 -27.15 19.57 -0.01
CA PRO A 304 -28.30 20.04 0.77
C PRO A 304 -29.65 19.66 0.13
N PHE A 305 -29.70 19.60 -1.20
CA PHE A 305 -30.87 19.14 -1.95
C PHE A 305 -31.26 17.70 -1.58
N MET A 306 -30.33 16.75 -1.66
CA MET A 306 -30.65 15.34 -1.36
C MET A 306 -30.95 15.11 0.12
N GLN A 307 -30.19 15.73 1.01
CA GLN A 307 -30.46 15.67 2.45
C GLN A 307 -31.84 16.21 2.80
N CYS A 308 -32.27 17.29 2.13
CA CYS A 308 -33.60 17.84 2.29
C CYS A 308 -34.68 16.91 1.75
N LEU A 309 -34.50 16.35 0.55
CA LEU A 309 -35.46 15.42 -0.05
C LEU A 309 -35.67 14.17 0.82
N GLU A 310 -34.59 13.58 1.32
CA GLU A 310 -34.64 12.46 2.27
C GLU A 310 -35.38 12.86 3.56
N SER A 311 -35.11 14.06 4.09
CA SER A 311 -35.79 14.57 5.28
C SER A 311 -37.29 14.78 5.07
N ILE A 312 -37.70 15.29 3.90
CA ILE A 312 -39.12 15.44 3.52
C ILE A 312 -39.80 14.08 3.49
N LYS A 313 -39.17 13.08 2.84
CA LYS A 313 -39.70 11.71 2.74
C LYS A 313 -39.78 11.03 4.10
N ALA A 314 -38.70 11.07 4.88
CA ALA A 314 -38.64 10.46 6.21
C ALA A 314 -39.69 11.02 7.17
N ASN A 315 -39.92 12.34 7.13
CA ASN A 315 -40.95 12.99 7.96
C ASN A 315 -42.36 12.92 7.35
N ARG A 316 -42.53 12.30 6.18
CA ARG A 316 -43.79 12.27 5.42
C ARG A 316 -44.41 13.67 5.28
N TYR A 317 -43.56 14.67 5.06
CA TYR A 317 -43.98 16.07 5.06
C TYR A 317 -44.99 16.34 3.93
N ARG A 318 -46.09 17.02 4.28
CA ARG A 318 -47.14 17.42 3.34
C ARG A 318 -47.14 18.94 3.18
N PRO A 319 -46.77 19.47 2.00
CA PRO A 319 -46.75 20.91 1.77
C PRO A 319 -48.13 21.54 1.92
N ASN A 320 -48.18 22.77 2.44
CA ASN A 320 -49.43 23.54 2.47
C ASN A 320 -49.85 23.90 1.04
N LEU A 321 -50.88 23.24 0.51
CA LEU A 321 -51.35 23.42 -0.86
C LEU A 321 -52.00 24.79 -1.12
N VAL A 322 -52.41 25.53 -0.08
CA VAL A 322 -52.86 26.93 -0.22
C VAL A 322 -51.67 27.82 -0.55
N LYS A 323 -50.53 27.61 0.14
CA LYS A 323 -49.27 28.33 -0.11
C LYS A 323 -48.59 27.85 -1.41
N HIS A 324 -48.70 26.55 -1.71
CA HIS A 324 -48.02 25.89 -2.83
C HIS A 324 -49.01 25.24 -3.80
N HIS A 325 -49.92 26.03 -4.37
CA HIS A 325 -50.96 25.54 -5.30
C HIS A 325 -50.41 24.78 -6.53
N CYS A 326 -49.20 25.11 -6.96
CA CYS A 326 -48.47 24.42 -8.04
C CYS A 326 -48.03 22.98 -7.69
N PHE A 327 -48.23 22.51 -6.46
CA PHE A 327 -47.90 21.16 -6.02
C PHE A 327 -49.14 20.26 -5.88
N VAL A 328 -50.32 20.73 -6.29
CA VAL A 328 -51.56 19.92 -6.29
C VAL A 328 -51.37 18.70 -7.20
N GLY A 329 -51.71 17.51 -6.70
CA GLY A 329 -51.57 16.25 -7.44
C GLY A 329 -50.16 15.63 -7.37
N HIS A 330 -49.27 16.16 -6.54
CA HIS A 330 -47.92 15.66 -6.32
C HIS A 330 -47.68 15.23 -4.87
N ASP A 331 -46.85 14.21 -4.65
CA ASP A 331 -46.46 13.71 -3.31
C ASP A 331 -44.97 13.34 -3.32
N PHE A 332 -44.16 13.91 -2.42
CA PHE A 332 -42.74 13.57 -2.33
C PHE A 332 -42.46 12.09 -2.06
N ASN A 333 -43.42 11.34 -1.49
CA ASN A 333 -43.29 9.91 -1.22
C ASN A 333 -43.61 9.01 -2.42
N ASP A 334 -44.17 9.57 -3.49
CA ASP A 334 -44.51 8.81 -4.70
C ASP A 334 -43.38 8.88 -5.73
N ASP A 335 -42.55 7.86 -5.82
CA ASP A 335 -41.46 7.82 -6.80
C ASP A 335 -41.95 7.70 -8.26
N ALA A 336 -43.19 7.24 -8.50
CA ALA A 336 -43.71 7.08 -9.86
C ALA A 336 -43.92 8.41 -10.59
N SER A 337 -44.24 9.48 -9.85
CA SER A 337 -44.40 10.84 -10.41
C SER A 337 -43.18 11.74 -10.19
N ALA A 338 -42.03 11.18 -9.77
CA ALA A 338 -40.86 11.96 -9.43
C ALA A 338 -40.27 12.71 -10.65
N CYS A 339 -40.16 12.07 -11.82
CA CYS A 339 -39.73 12.73 -13.04
C CYS A 339 -40.63 13.92 -13.43
N ALA A 340 -41.95 13.80 -13.25
CA ALA A 340 -42.88 14.89 -13.52
C ALA A 340 -42.70 16.05 -12.52
N ARG A 341 -42.49 15.75 -11.23
CA ARG A 341 -42.26 16.77 -10.18
C ARG A 341 -40.99 17.57 -10.41
N PHE A 342 -39.89 16.90 -10.73
CA PHE A 342 -38.58 17.55 -10.87
C PHE A 342 -38.27 18.01 -12.30
N GLY A 343 -38.94 17.46 -13.32
CA GLY A 343 -38.69 17.78 -14.73
C GLY A 343 -39.59 18.85 -15.34
N ARG A 344 -40.82 19.02 -14.85
CA ARG A 344 -41.77 19.98 -15.45
C ARG A 344 -41.51 21.42 -14.99
N ALA A 345 -41.47 22.35 -15.95
CA ALA A 345 -41.19 23.76 -15.70
C ALA A 345 -42.21 24.44 -14.74
N ASP A 346 -43.48 24.02 -14.76
CA ASP A 346 -44.53 24.57 -13.91
C ASP A 346 -44.47 24.06 -12.45
N VAL A 347 -43.87 22.90 -12.22
CA VAL A 347 -43.79 22.26 -10.89
C VAL A 347 -42.42 22.48 -10.23
N VAL A 348 -41.35 22.57 -11.01
CA VAL A 348 -39.97 22.59 -10.51
C VAL A 348 -39.66 23.75 -9.56
N ASN A 349 -40.17 24.95 -9.87
CA ASN A 349 -40.03 26.13 -9.02
C ASN A 349 -40.87 26.00 -7.74
N CYS A 350 -41.98 25.27 -7.81
CA CYS A 350 -42.80 24.95 -6.66
C CYS A 350 -42.04 24.06 -5.68
N VAL A 351 -41.43 22.99 -6.19
CA VAL A 351 -40.61 22.05 -5.42
C VAL A 351 -39.45 22.77 -4.76
N LYS A 352 -38.74 23.64 -5.50
CA LYS A 352 -37.64 24.45 -4.95
C LYS A 352 -38.10 25.27 -3.74
N ARG A 353 -39.21 26.01 -3.87
CA ARG A 353 -39.78 26.81 -2.77
C ARG A 353 -40.17 25.96 -1.57
N ILE A 354 -40.80 24.80 -1.80
CA ILE A 354 -41.17 23.88 -0.71
C ILE A 354 -39.93 23.39 0.04
N MET A 355 -38.88 22.98 -0.69
CA MET A 355 -37.65 22.51 -0.07
C MET A 355 -36.93 23.62 0.71
N VAL A 356 -36.96 24.86 0.22
CA VAL A 356 -36.43 26.03 0.94
C VAL A 356 -37.25 26.34 2.19
N ASP A 357 -38.58 26.26 2.11
CA ASP A 357 -39.45 26.47 3.26
C ASP A 357 -39.25 25.41 4.35
N PHE A 358 -38.99 24.15 3.95
CA PHE A 358 -38.82 23.04 4.89
C PHE A 358 -37.39 22.94 5.46
N CYS A 359 -36.37 23.10 4.61
CA CYS A 359 -34.96 22.86 4.97
C CYS A 359 -34.11 24.13 5.05
N GLY A 360 -34.66 25.29 4.69
CA GLY A 360 -33.96 26.57 4.64
C GLY A 360 -33.25 26.84 3.30
N SER A 361 -32.69 28.05 3.19
CA SER A 361 -32.08 28.59 1.95
C SER A 361 -30.83 27.84 1.47
N LYS A 362 -30.22 26.98 2.31
CA LYS A 362 -29.06 26.16 1.90
C LYS A 362 -29.36 25.27 0.69
N VAL A 363 -30.61 24.89 0.49
CA VAL A 363 -31.05 24.08 -0.67
C VAL A 363 -30.97 24.85 -1.98
N GLU A 364 -31.01 26.19 -1.96
CA GLU A 364 -30.97 26.99 -3.20
C GLU A 364 -29.65 26.85 -3.94
N ASN A 365 -28.55 26.74 -3.17
CA ASN A 365 -27.20 26.58 -3.70
C ASN A 365 -27.04 25.20 -4.35
N GLY A 366 -26.87 25.19 -5.68
CA GLY A 366 -26.70 23.95 -6.44
C GLY A 366 -28.01 23.19 -6.73
N TYR A 367 -29.18 23.77 -6.45
CA TYR A 367 -30.49 23.12 -6.68
C TYR A 367 -30.63 22.61 -8.12
N ASP A 368 -30.34 23.46 -9.11
CA ASP A 368 -30.54 23.14 -10.52
C ASP A 368 -29.58 22.05 -11.01
N GLU A 369 -28.36 22.02 -10.49
CA GLU A 369 -27.35 20.97 -10.78
C GLU A 369 -27.76 19.64 -10.15
N ALA A 370 -28.09 19.63 -8.86
CA ALA A 370 -28.53 18.43 -8.15
C ALA A 370 -29.82 17.86 -8.76
N ARG A 371 -30.77 18.73 -9.11
CA ARG A 371 -31.99 18.32 -9.82
C ARG A 371 -31.67 17.66 -11.16
N ARG A 372 -30.77 18.23 -11.95
CA ARG A 372 -30.38 17.67 -13.25
C ARG A 372 -29.79 16.27 -13.06
N TYR A 373 -28.84 16.13 -12.13
CA TYR A 373 -28.24 14.85 -11.79
C TYR A 373 -29.27 13.81 -11.33
N LEU A 374 -30.26 14.22 -10.53
CA LEU A 374 -31.37 13.35 -10.09
C LEU A 374 -32.18 12.82 -11.27
N LEU A 375 -32.53 13.69 -12.23
CA LEU A 375 -33.32 13.32 -13.41
C LEU A 375 -32.54 12.39 -14.35
N GLU A 376 -31.24 12.64 -14.53
CA GLU A 376 -30.34 11.76 -15.29
C GLU A 376 -30.20 10.40 -14.59
N SER A 377 -30.05 10.38 -13.27
CA SER A 377 -29.92 9.14 -12.47
C SER A 377 -31.19 8.28 -12.47
N TRP A 378 -32.36 8.89 -12.62
CA TRP A 378 -33.64 8.18 -12.74
C TRP A 378 -34.00 7.82 -14.18
N ASP A 379 -33.13 8.15 -15.13
CA ASP A 379 -33.38 7.95 -16.55
C ASP A 379 -34.74 8.51 -16.97
N CYS A 380 -35.07 9.72 -16.52
CA CYS A 380 -36.34 10.37 -16.86
C CYS A 380 -36.51 10.66 -18.37
N HIS A 381 -35.51 10.29 -19.18
CA HIS A 381 -35.46 10.42 -20.63
C HIS A 381 -35.74 9.09 -21.38
N GLU A 382 -35.60 7.91 -20.74
CA GLU A 382 -35.92 6.59 -21.31
C GLU A 382 -36.90 5.77 -20.44
N LYS A 383 -37.76 4.96 -21.07
CA LYS A 383 -38.89 4.26 -20.42
C LYS A 383 -38.48 3.09 -19.50
N SER A 384 -37.21 2.94 -19.11
CA SER A 384 -36.74 1.76 -18.36
C SER A 384 -36.39 2.11 -16.91
N ARG A 385 -37.12 1.54 -15.94
CA ARG A 385 -36.89 1.75 -14.51
C ARG A 385 -35.72 0.90 -14.05
N ILE A 386 -34.66 1.52 -13.53
CA ILE A 386 -33.71 0.86 -12.62
C ILE A 386 -33.74 1.61 -11.29
N PRO A 387 -34.13 0.96 -10.17
CA PRO A 387 -34.07 1.60 -8.87
C PRO A 387 -32.62 1.88 -8.49
N ILE A 388 -32.38 3.14 -8.12
CA ILE A 388 -31.08 3.69 -7.70
C ILE A 388 -30.34 2.78 -6.69
N GLY A 389 -31.08 2.06 -5.82
CA GLY A 389 -30.55 1.16 -4.78
C GLY A 389 -29.84 -0.11 -5.25
N GLU A 390 -30.31 -0.77 -6.32
CA GLU A 390 -29.66 -1.99 -6.84
C GLU A 390 -28.35 -1.67 -7.57
N SER A 391 -28.32 -0.53 -8.27
CA SER A 391 -27.11 0.01 -8.90
C SER A 391 -26.04 0.39 -7.87
N PHE A 392 -26.43 0.94 -6.71
CA PHE A 392 -25.50 1.32 -5.63
C PHE A 392 -24.78 0.14 -4.99
N HIS A 393 -25.52 -0.91 -4.64
CA HIS A 393 -24.93 -2.07 -3.97
C HIS A 393 -23.92 -2.78 -4.88
N LYS A 394 -24.24 -2.88 -6.18
CA LYS A 394 -23.36 -3.44 -7.19
C LYS A 394 -22.08 -2.60 -7.36
N LEU A 395 -22.22 -1.28 -7.54
CA LEU A 395 -21.08 -0.35 -7.66
C LEU A 395 -20.16 -0.41 -6.43
N TYR A 396 -20.74 -0.51 -5.24
CA TYR A 396 -20.02 -0.66 -3.98
C TYR A 396 -19.28 -2.01 -3.87
N MET A 397 -19.93 -3.11 -4.26
CA MET A 397 -19.31 -4.43 -4.23
C MET A 397 -18.14 -4.55 -5.22
N ASP A 398 -18.26 -3.93 -6.40
CA ASP A 398 -17.20 -3.86 -7.40
C ASP A 398 -16.00 -3.06 -6.85
N LEU A 399 -16.23 -1.91 -6.22
CA LEU A 399 -15.18 -1.10 -5.57
C LEU A 399 -14.50 -1.82 -4.41
N ARG A 400 -15.26 -2.52 -3.57
CA ARG A 400 -14.73 -3.24 -2.41
C ARG A 400 -13.70 -4.30 -2.80
N HIS A 401 -13.92 -4.98 -3.94
CA HIS A 401 -13.00 -5.99 -4.45
C HIS A 401 -11.73 -5.37 -5.04
N GLU A 402 -11.83 -4.18 -5.65
CA GLU A 402 -10.70 -3.46 -6.26
C GLU A 402 -9.80 -2.73 -5.23
N LEU A 403 -10.36 -2.27 -4.10
CA LEU A 403 -9.63 -1.59 -3.01
C LEU A 403 -8.79 -2.53 -2.12
N THR A 404 -8.25 -3.61 -2.67
CA THR A 404 -7.28 -4.45 -1.96
C THR A 404 -5.87 -4.13 -2.43
N TYR A 405 -4.93 -4.08 -1.49
CA TYR A 405 -3.51 -3.79 -1.70
C TYR A 405 -2.88 -4.49 -2.93
N ASN A 406 -3.35 -5.68 -3.27
CA ASN A 406 -2.88 -6.44 -4.43
C ASN A 406 -3.39 -5.93 -5.79
N LYS A 407 -4.26 -4.91 -5.86
CA LYS A 407 -4.82 -4.39 -7.12
C LYS A 407 -4.47 -2.94 -7.41
N LEU A 408 -4.10 -2.14 -6.40
CA LEU A 408 -3.52 -0.80 -6.60
C LEU A 408 -2.06 -0.85 -7.06
N ALA A 409 -1.40 -2.02 -6.95
CA ALA A 409 0.01 -2.23 -7.32
C ALA A 409 0.26 -3.51 -8.16
N ALA A 410 -0.78 -4.24 -8.60
CA ALA A 410 -0.64 -5.33 -9.59
C ALA A 410 -0.90 -4.80 -10.98
#